data_AF-A0A101XA09-F1
#
_entry.id   AF-A0A101XA09-F1
#
_cell.length_a   1.000
_cell.length_b   1.000
_cell.length_c   1.000
_cell.angle_alpha   90.00
_cell.angle_beta   90.00
_cell.angle_gamma   90.00
#
_symmetry.space_group_name_H-M   'P 1'
#
loop_
_entity.id
_entity.type
_entity.pdbx_description
1 polymer ?
#
loop_
_entity_poly.entity_id
_entity_poly.type
_entity_poly.pdbx_seq_one_letter_code
_entity_poly.pdbx_strand_id
1 'polypeptide(L)'
;MAGASRIKVLIRGLEAGSAYLAYLLAKSGDLVTIQTARPADVYLYDLPPPNLFLKAGFLRDLLLVDFVDSADPGKFDAVVDSCDVEQGPLLELYGRGDVVLIRQDPWLSSTLSLSRGLPVPNVVDLPVDRTDRYEEADLGMRVYTGAPYSLCNALDASSGKPYIPLRTLERIYIAADLFKELKGLGGRPSNLRLEYAVGRDLFFMAVGQEKAGKLSRVTVGGLTVWAYGEEGAVKYLLIRGHARDFKTALYMYNGLRLDGLFYLYDVAPDRGAVNVAALGHLTRYERSGGGDKI
;
A
#
# COMPACT_ATOMS: atom_id res chain seq x y z
N MET A 1 30.38 -0.86 18.82
CA MET A 1 29.38 -0.94 17.74
C MET A 1 29.10 -2.40 17.49
N ALA A 2 27.94 -2.90 17.91
CA ALA A 2 27.57 -4.30 17.74
C ALA A 2 27.29 -4.56 16.26
N GLY A 3 28.02 -5.49 15.64
CA GLY A 3 27.70 -5.94 14.28
C GLY A 3 26.30 -6.54 14.27
N ALA A 4 25.48 -6.16 13.29
CA ALA A 4 24.14 -6.70 13.13
C ALA A 4 24.23 -8.23 13.04
N SER A 5 23.75 -8.94 14.06
CA SER A 5 23.77 -10.40 14.07
C SER A 5 22.93 -10.91 12.91
N ARG A 6 23.46 -11.90 12.21
CA ARG A 6 22.73 -12.66 11.21
C ARG A 6 21.53 -13.33 11.89
N ILE A 7 20.32 -13.14 11.36
CA ILE A 7 19.09 -13.77 11.87
C ILE A 7 18.50 -14.74 10.86
N LYS A 8 17.69 -15.69 11.35
CA LYS A 8 16.86 -16.61 10.57
C LYS A 8 15.43 -16.10 10.56
N VAL A 9 14.91 -15.81 9.37
CA VAL A 9 13.56 -15.27 9.20
C VAL A 9 12.71 -16.23 8.38
N LEU A 10 11.54 -16.57 8.92
CA LEU A 10 10.48 -17.26 8.19
C LEU A 10 9.46 -16.24 7.69
N ILE A 11 9.21 -16.21 6.39
CA ILE A 11 8.13 -15.42 5.78
C ILE A 11 7.07 -16.40 5.27
N ARG A 12 5.82 -16.25 5.70
CA ARG A 12 4.70 -17.13 5.31
C ARG A 12 3.81 -16.44 4.28
N GLY A 13 3.85 -16.92 3.05
CA GLY A 13 3.18 -16.34 1.89
C GLY A 13 4.13 -15.58 0.97
N LEU A 14 3.87 -15.66 -0.33
CA LEU A 14 4.66 -14.99 -1.37
C LEU A 14 3.82 -13.95 -2.13
N GLU A 15 4.06 -12.69 -1.80
CA GLU A 15 3.55 -11.51 -2.51
C GLU A 15 4.66 -10.43 -2.59
N ALA A 16 4.35 -9.25 -3.15
CA ALA A 16 5.31 -8.17 -3.41
C ALA A 16 6.09 -7.70 -2.16
N GLY A 17 5.42 -7.53 -1.02
CA GLY A 17 6.05 -7.20 0.26
C GLY A 17 6.98 -8.31 0.76
N SER A 18 6.51 -9.56 0.78
CA SER A 18 7.30 -10.73 1.17
C SER A 18 8.57 -10.87 0.32
N ALA A 19 8.43 -10.73 -1.00
CA ALA A 19 9.55 -10.81 -1.93
C ALA A 19 10.57 -9.68 -1.70
N TYR A 20 10.10 -8.46 -1.42
CA TYR A 20 10.97 -7.34 -1.12
C TYR A 20 11.68 -7.48 0.24
N LEU A 21 10.96 -7.94 1.27
CA LEU A 21 11.55 -8.20 2.58
C LEU A 21 12.62 -9.30 2.48
N ALA A 22 12.33 -10.39 1.78
CA ALA A 22 13.29 -11.45 1.52
C ALA A 22 14.54 -10.92 0.79
N TYR A 23 14.34 -10.07 -0.22
CA TYR A 23 15.44 -9.40 -0.90
C TYR A 23 16.33 -8.59 0.06
N LEU A 24 15.74 -7.73 0.89
CA LEU A 24 16.49 -6.89 1.82
C LEU A 24 17.27 -7.72 2.86
N LEU A 25 16.60 -8.69 3.48
CA LEU A 25 17.20 -9.58 4.49
C LEU A 25 18.32 -10.44 3.91
N ALA A 26 18.09 -11.07 2.74
CA ALA A 26 19.12 -11.88 2.10
C ALA A 26 20.33 -11.01 1.68
N LYS A 27 20.09 -9.78 1.20
CA LYS A 27 21.16 -8.83 0.87
C LYS A 27 21.94 -8.35 2.11
N SER A 28 21.33 -8.30 3.29
CA SER A 28 22.04 -8.05 4.55
C SER A 28 22.73 -9.28 5.14
N GLY A 29 22.67 -10.43 4.45
CA GLY A 29 23.32 -11.68 4.85
C GLY A 29 22.48 -12.57 5.77
N ASP A 30 21.23 -12.22 6.04
CA ASP A 30 20.32 -13.01 6.88
C ASP A 30 19.88 -14.30 6.16
N LEU A 31 19.43 -15.29 6.92
CA LEU A 31 18.90 -16.55 6.40
C LEU A 31 17.39 -16.42 6.25
N VAL A 32 16.89 -16.57 5.03
CA VAL A 32 15.46 -16.39 4.73
C VAL A 32 14.87 -17.69 4.21
N THR A 33 13.77 -18.10 4.83
CA THR A 33 12.90 -19.17 4.34
C THR A 33 11.53 -18.58 4.03
N ILE A 34 11.00 -18.84 2.84
CA ILE A 34 9.65 -18.51 2.44
C ILE A 34 8.80 -19.79 2.45
N GLN A 35 7.80 -19.81 3.32
CA GLN A 35 6.76 -20.83 3.29
C GLN A 35 5.67 -20.42 2.31
N THR A 36 5.53 -21.14 1.20
CA THR A 36 4.47 -20.90 0.19
C THR A 36 4.16 -22.20 -0.53
N ALA A 37 2.89 -22.41 -0.87
CA ALA A 37 2.49 -23.58 -1.67
C ALA A 37 2.79 -23.41 -3.16
N ARG A 38 3.09 -22.18 -3.61
CA ARG A 38 3.23 -21.84 -5.04
C ARG A 38 4.35 -20.81 -5.24
N PRO A 39 5.62 -21.23 -5.21
CA PRO A 39 6.73 -20.34 -5.54
C PRO A 39 6.62 -19.91 -7.01
N ALA A 40 6.40 -18.62 -7.24
CA ALA A 40 6.18 -18.05 -8.56
C ALA A 40 6.76 -16.63 -8.66
N ASP A 41 6.94 -16.16 -9.90
CA ASP A 41 7.35 -14.78 -10.14
C ASP A 41 6.33 -13.79 -9.55
N VAL A 42 6.85 -12.71 -8.98
CA VAL A 42 6.07 -11.72 -8.23
C VAL A 42 5.91 -10.46 -9.07
N TYR A 43 4.67 -10.01 -9.21
CA TYR A 43 4.28 -8.85 -10.01
C TYR A 43 3.67 -7.76 -9.13
N LEU A 44 3.84 -6.51 -9.55
CA LEU A 44 2.98 -5.41 -9.13
C LEU A 44 1.70 -5.48 -9.95
N TYR A 45 0.83 -6.44 -9.61
CA TYR A 45 -0.38 -6.78 -10.39
C TYR A 45 -1.42 -5.65 -10.42
N ASP A 46 -1.28 -4.65 -9.56
CA ASP A 46 -2.26 -3.61 -9.32
C ASP A 46 -1.85 -2.24 -9.87
N LEU A 47 -0.83 -2.23 -10.74
CA LEU A 47 -0.39 -1.10 -11.55
C LEU A 47 -0.44 -1.48 -13.05
N PRO A 48 -1.01 -0.66 -13.93
CA PRO A 48 -1.00 -0.92 -15.37
C PRO A 48 0.23 -0.32 -16.07
N PRO A 49 0.85 -1.05 -17.03
CA PRO A 49 0.72 -2.50 -17.20
C PRO A 49 1.32 -3.24 -15.99
N PRO A 50 0.82 -4.45 -15.65
CA PRO A 50 1.42 -5.25 -14.59
C PRO A 50 2.90 -5.49 -14.85
N ASN A 51 3.73 -5.17 -13.86
CA ASN A 51 5.17 -5.25 -13.99
C ASN A 51 5.72 -6.43 -13.20
N LEU A 52 6.59 -7.22 -13.82
CA LEU A 52 7.40 -8.21 -13.11
C LEU A 52 8.30 -7.48 -12.11
N PHE A 53 8.02 -7.67 -10.82
CA PHE A 53 8.74 -7.03 -9.74
C PHE A 53 10.00 -7.81 -9.36
N LEU A 54 9.83 -9.12 -9.14
CA LEU A 54 10.92 -9.99 -8.72
C LEU A 54 10.71 -11.41 -9.21
N LYS A 55 11.76 -12.00 -9.79
CA LYS A 55 11.73 -13.41 -10.22
C LYS A 55 11.91 -14.34 -9.02
N ALA A 56 11.15 -15.43 -8.96
CA ALA A 56 11.35 -16.46 -7.94
C ALA A 56 12.74 -17.09 -8.04
N GLY A 57 13.23 -17.32 -9.26
CA GLY A 57 14.58 -17.82 -9.51
C GLY A 57 15.67 -16.86 -9.02
N PHE A 58 15.43 -15.54 -9.03
CA PHE A 58 16.40 -14.60 -8.45
C PHE A 58 16.49 -14.74 -6.92
N LEU A 59 15.36 -14.89 -6.23
CA LEU A 59 15.35 -15.15 -4.79
C LEU A 59 16.03 -16.49 -4.45
N ARG A 60 15.65 -17.56 -5.14
CA ARG A 60 16.15 -18.91 -4.86
C ARG A 60 17.61 -19.09 -5.24
N ASP A 61 17.95 -18.76 -6.49
CA ASP A 61 19.21 -19.20 -7.09
C ASP A 61 20.36 -18.20 -6.83
N LEU A 62 20.04 -16.91 -6.66
CA LEU A 62 21.05 -15.86 -6.44
C LEU A 62 21.09 -15.33 -5.02
N LEU A 63 19.94 -15.23 -4.33
CA LEU A 63 19.89 -14.79 -2.94
C LEU A 63 19.84 -15.95 -1.94
N LEU A 64 19.78 -17.20 -2.43
CA LEU A 64 19.75 -18.41 -1.61
C LEU A 64 18.60 -18.42 -0.59
N VAL A 65 17.46 -17.84 -0.98
CA VAL A 65 16.22 -17.92 -0.21
C VAL A 65 15.64 -19.31 -0.37
N ASP A 66 15.36 -19.97 0.75
CA ASP A 66 14.78 -21.31 0.76
C ASP A 66 13.26 -21.23 0.60
N PHE A 67 12.69 -22.05 -0.29
CA PHE A 67 11.24 -22.13 -0.50
C PHE A 67 10.75 -23.49 -0.02
N VAL A 68 9.78 -23.48 0.91
CA VAL A 68 9.27 -24.70 1.54
C VAL A 68 7.75 -24.69 1.60
N ASP A 69 7.13 -25.87 1.56
CA ASP A 69 5.67 -25.98 1.73
C ASP A 69 5.24 -25.78 3.19
N SER A 70 6.11 -26.15 4.13
CA SER A 70 5.86 -26.03 5.57
C SER A 70 7.16 -25.83 6.33
N ALA A 71 7.12 -24.96 7.34
CA ALA A 71 8.22 -24.71 8.27
C ALA A 71 7.71 -24.70 9.70
N ASP A 72 8.57 -25.09 10.65
CA ASP A 72 8.31 -24.95 12.08
C ASP A 72 8.70 -23.53 12.53
N PRO A 73 7.74 -22.66 12.93
CA PRO A 73 8.03 -21.29 13.33
C PRO A 73 9.02 -21.19 14.49
N GLY A 74 9.11 -22.21 15.36
CA GLY A 74 10.01 -22.22 16.52
C GLY A 74 11.50 -22.31 16.18
N LYS A 75 11.86 -22.52 14.91
CA LYS A 75 13.26 -22.62 14.44
C LYS A 75 13.84 -21.30 13.92
N PHE A 76 13.06 -20.23 13.97
CA PHE A 76 13.40 -18.93 13.39
C PHE A 76 13.46 -17.86 14.48
N ASP A 77 14.34 -16.89 14.28
CA ASP A 77 14.49 -15.74 15.18
C ASP A 77 13.33 -14.75 14.99
N ALA A 78 12.78 -14.68 13.77
CA ALA A 78 11.60 -13.89 13.45
C ALA A 78 10.68 -14.63 12.47
N VAL A 79 9.38 -14.42 12.64
CA VAL A 79 8.33 -14.96 11.77
C VAL A 79 7.46 -13.82 11.28
N VAL A 80 7.22 -13.78 9.97
CA VAL A 80 6.44 -12.73 9.30
C VAL A 80 5.31 -13.38 8.52
N ASP A 81 4.09 -12.98 8.84
CA ASP A 81 2.91 -13.37 8.09
C ASP A 81 2.67 -12.46 6.90
N SER A 82 2.20 -13.07 5.83
CA SER A 82 1.75 -12.39 4.63
C SER A 82 0.63 -13.22 4.00
N CYS A 83 0.57 -13.24 2.68
CA CYS A 83 -0.41 -13.99 1.92
C CYS A 83 0.18 -14.48 0.59
N ASP A 84 -0.34 -15.61 0.10
CA ASP A 84 -0.17 -15.98 -1.30
C ASP A 84 -1.29 -15.31 -2.11
N VAL A 85 -0.93 -14.69 -3.24
CA VAL A 85 -1.89 -14.09 -4.18
C VAL A 85 -1.80 -14.80 -5.53
N GLU A 86 -2.94 -15.26 -6.03
CA GLU A 86 -3.10 -15.85 -7.36
C GLU A 86 -3.05 -14.78 -8.43
N GLN A 87 -1.84 -14.45 -8.88
CA GLN A 87 -1.62 -13.35 -9.81
C GLN A 87 -2.03 -13.71 -11.25
N GLY A 88 -1.85 -14.96 -11.70
CA GLY A 88 -2.14 -15.39 -13.08
C GLY A 88 -3.54 -14.97 -13.57
N PRO A 89 -4.63 -15.40 -12.89
CA PRO A 89 -5.99 -15.00 -13.26
C PRO A 89 -6.21 -13.49 -13.26
N LEU A 90 -5.55 -12.73 -12.36
CA LEU A 90 -5.64 -11.26 -12.32
C LEU A 90 -4.97 -10.61 -13.52
N LEU A 91 -3.82 -11.15 -13.95
CA LEU A 91 -3.09 -10.65 -15.11
C LEU A 91 -3.93 -10.80 -16.39
N GLU A 92 -4.68 -11.89 -16.51
CA GLU A 92 -5.61 -12.12 -17.63
C GLU A 92 -6.73 -11.08 -17.70
N LEU A 93 -7.16 -10.52 -16.56
CA LEU A 93 -8.22 -9.49 -16.53
C LEU A 93 -7.84 -8.20 -17.27
N TYR A 94 -6.55 -7.88 -17.37
CA TYR A 94 -6.09 -6.71 -18.14
C TYR A 94 -6.34 -6.85 -19.64
N GLY A 95 -6.52 -8.07 -20.16
CA GLY A 95 -6.83 -8.33 -21.57
C GLY A 95 -8.33 -8.36 -21.89
N ARG A 96 -9.20 -8.30 -20.87
CA ARG A 96 -10.65 -8.42 -21.04
C ARG A 96 -11.31 -7.13 -21.51
N GLY A 97 -12.39 -7.25 -22.29
CA GLY A 97 -13.17 -6.11 -22.82
C GLY A 97 -14.32 -5.64 -21.93
N ASP A 98 -14.57 -6.30 -20.81
CA ASP A 98 -15.67 -6.05 -19.91
C ASP A 98 -15.23 -5.51 -18.54
N VAL A 99 -16.19 -4.91 -17.83
CA VAL A 99 -16.00 -4.35 -16.49
C VAL A 99 -16.07 -5.48 -15.47
N VAL A 100 -15.06 -5.58 -14.61
CA VAL A 100 -14.93 -6.64 -13.61
C VAL A 100 -14.86 -6.02 -12.21
N LEU A 101 -15.66 -6.55 -11.30
CA LEU A 101 -15.62 -6.26 -9.86
C LEU A 101 -14.88 -7.39 -9.15
N ILE A 102 -13.73 -7.06 -8.58
CA ILE A 102 -13.01 -7.90 -7.63
C ILE A 102 -13.55 -7.58 -6.25
N ARG A 103 -14.39 -8.47 -5.70
CA ARG A 103 -15.17 -8.22 -4.48
C ARG A 103 -14.30 -7.83 -3.29
N GLN A 104 -13.13 -8.44 -3.18
CA GLN A 104 -12.18 -8.22 -2.09
C GLN A 104 -11.39 -6.91 -2.27
N ASP A 105 -11.23 -6.40 -3.51
CA ASP A 105 -10.47 -5.16 -3.79
C ASP A 105 -11.21 -4.27 -4.82
N PRO A 106 -12.18 -3.45 -4.37
CA PRO A 106 -12.88 -2.50 -5.21
C PRO A 106 -11.97 -1.49 -5.94
N TRP A 107 -10.81 -1.16 -5.36
CA TRP A 107 -9.85 -0.23 -5.97
C TRP A 107 -9.03 -0.88 -7.08
N LEU A 108 -8.74 -2.19 -6.99
CA LEU A 108 -8.21 -2.97 -8.12
C LEU A 108 -9.18 -2.99 -9.29
N SER A 109 -10.47 -3.17 -9.01
CA SER A 109 -11.54 -3.12 -10.03
C SER A 109 -11.54 -1.78 -10.78
N SER A 110 -11.34 -0.70 -10.04
CA SER A 110 -11.20 0.66 -10.59
C SER A 110 -9.93 0.79 -11.45
N THR A 111 -8.79 0.25 -10.99
CA THR A 111 -7.53 0.20 -11.77
C THR A 111 -7.73 -0.52 -13.10
N LEU A 112 -8.29 -1.73 -13.06
CA LEU A 112 -8.55 -2.53 -14.25
C LEU A 112 -9.43 -1.76 -15.24
N SER A 113 -10.52 -1.15 -14.78
CA SER A 113 -11.43 -0.39 -15.64
C SER A 113 -10.77 0.85 -16.25
N LEU A 114 -10.10 1.66 -15.44
CA LEU A 114 -9.44 2.89 -15.88
C LEU A 114 -8.27 2.63 -16.85
N SER A 115 -7.53 1.54 -16.65
CA SER A 115 -6.43 1.16 -17.56
C SER A 115 -6.91 0.84 -18.98
N ARG A 116 -8.18 0.41 -19.11
CA ARG A 116 -8.83 0.01 -20.37
C ARG A 116 -9.81 1.06 -20.91
N GLY A 117 -9.95 2.21 -20.23
CA GLY A 117 -10.91 3.25 -20.61
C GLY A 117 -12.38 2.84 -20.45
N LEU A 118 -12.66 1.89 -19.54
CA LEU A 118 -14.01 1.43 -19.24
C LEU A 118 -14.60 2.21 -18.04
N PRO A 119 -15.94 2.29 -17.92
CA PRO A 119 -16.59 2.79 -16.72
C PRO A 119 -16.18 1.99 -15.48
N VAL A 120 -16.07 2.67 -14.34
CA VAL A 120 -15.67 2.06 -13.06
C VAL A 120 -16.89 1.44 -12.36
N PRO A 121 -16.78 0.26 -11.71
CA PRO A 121 -17.84 -0.27 -10.86
C PRO A 121 -18.30 0.75 -9.79
N ASN A 122 -19.62 0.85 -9.57
CA ASN A 122 -20.25 1.80 -8.65
C ASN A 122 -19.95 1.60 -7.14
N VAL A 123 -18.93 0.83 -6.79
CA VAL A 123 -18.57 0.45 -5.41
C VAL A 123 -17.53 1.37 -4.77
N VAL A 124 -16.74 2.09 -5.57
CA VAL A 124 -15.83 3.15 -5.10
C VAL A 124 -16.37 4.49 -5.56
N ASP A 125 -16.48 5.44 -4.64
CA ASP A 125 -16.95 6.78 -4.93
C ASP A 125 -15.84 7.64 -5.59
N LEU A 126 -15.59 7.36 -6.87
CA LEU A 126 -14.66 8.11 -7.72
C LEU A 126 -15.42 9.07 -8.66
N PRO A 127 -14.91 10.29 -8.92
CA PRO A 127 -15.54 11.28 -9.81
C PRO A 127 -15.24 10.96 -11.29
N VAL A 128 -15.72 9.81 -11.77
CA VAL A 128 -15.62 9.30 -13.15
C VAL A 128 -16.93 8.65 -13.56
N ASP A 129 -17.01 8.21 -14.83
CA ASP A 129 -18.13 7.39 -15.29
C ASP A 129 -18.20 6.07 -14.50
N ARG A 130 -19.37 5.79 -13.94
CA ARG A 130 -19.62 4.61 -13.11
C ARG A 130 -20.69 3.71 -13.73
N THR A 131 -20.64 2.43 -13.41
CA THR A 131 -21.58 1.42 -13.91
C THR A 131 -22.00 0.43 -12.83
N ASP A 132 -23.25 -0.02 -12.92
CA ASP A 132 -23.80 -1.13 -12.12
C ASP A 132 -23.72 -2.47 -12.89
N ARG A 133 -23.17 -2.45 -14.11
CA ARG A 133 -22.99 -3.62 -14.99
C ARG A 133 -21.53 -4.06 -14.95
N TYR A 134 -21.29 -5.17 -14.29
CA TYR A 134 -19.97 -5.79 -14.18
C TYR A 134 -20.10 -7.30 -13.95
N GLU A 135 -19.05 -8.03 -14.31
CA GLU A 135 -18.87 -9.41 -13.87
C GLU A 135 -18.11 -9.44 -12.54
N GLU A 136 -18.49 -10.35 -11.66
CA GLU A 136 -17.80 -10.51 -10.38
C GLU A 136 -16.70 -11.55 -10.49
N ALA A 137 -15.54 -11.23 -9.90
CA ALA A 137 -14.41 -12.13 -9.77
C ALA A 137 -13.91 -12.11 -8.33
N ASP A 138 -13.30 -13.21 -7.90
CA ASP A 138 -12.69 -13.32 -6.59
C ASP A 138 -11.16 -13.21 -6.70
N LEU A 139 -10.56 -12.46 -5.78
CA LEU A 139 -9.12 -12.44 -5.57
C LEU A 139 -8.70 -13.74 -4.88
N GLY A 140 -8.10 -14.67 -5.62
CA GLY A 140 -7.52 -15.88 -5.05
C GLY A 140 -6.40 -15.52 -4.07
N MET A 141 -6.69 -15.53 -2.77
CA MET A 141 -5.74 -15.13 -1.73
C MET A 141 -5.77 -16.10 -0.55
N ARG A 142 -4.59 -16.55 -0.13
CA ARG A 142 -4.41 -17.36 1.09
C ARG A 142 -3.67 -16.55 2.13
N VAL A 143 -4.33 -16.22 3.24
CA VAL A 143 -3.76 -15.39 4.31
C VAL A 143 -3.15 -16.27 5.39
N TYR A 144 -1.94 -15.91 5.84
CA TYR A 144 -1.27 -16.52 6.98
C TYR A 144 -1.47 -15.65 8.23
N THR A 145 -1.62 -16.28 9.39
CA THR A 145 -1.90 -15.58 10.66
C THR A 145 -1.18 -16.21 11.85
N GLY A 146 -1.00 -15.44 12.93
CA GLY A 146 -0.44 -15.88 14.20
C GLY A 146 1.03 -15.50 14.44
N ALA A 147 1.71 -14.87 13.48
CA ALA A 147 3.04 -14.32 13.66
C ALA A 147 2.99 -12.92 14.31
N PRO A 148 4.08 -12.46 14.95
CA PRO A 148 4.18 -11.11 15.51
C PRO A 148 4.14 -9.99 14.47
N TYR A 149 4.49 -10.31 13.21
CA TYR A 149 4.57 -9.37 12.11
C TYR A 149 3.64 -9.79 10.97
N SER A 150 3.07 -8.81 10.26
CA SER A 150 2.14 -9.03 9.15
C SER A 150 2.40 -8.05 8.00
N LEU A 151 2.37 -8.55 6.76
CA LEU A 151 2.47 -7.79 5.51
C LEU A 151 1.16 -7.75 4.71
N CYS A 152 0.16 -8.60 5.03
CA CYS A 152 -1.14 -8.61 4.34
C CYS A 152 -2.32 -8.16 5.21
N ASN A 153 -2.07 -7.80 6.46
CA ASN A 153 -3.07 -7.25 7.38
C ASN A 153 -2.43 -6.11 8.19
N ALA A 154 -3.15 -5.01 8.33
CA ALA A 154 -2.75 -3.85 9.12
C ALA A 154 -3.97 -3.20 9.79
N LEU A 155 -3.70 -2.42 10.84
CA LEU A 155 -4.65 -1.48 11.41
C LEU A 155 -4.34 -0.08 10.87
N ASP A 156 -5.33 0.62 10.34
CA ASP A 156 -5.18 2.00 9.92
C ASP A 156 -5.02 2.88 11.16
N ALA A 157 -3.92 3.61 11.28
CA ALA A 157 -3.60 4.36 12.50
C ALA A 157 -4.56 5.52 12.77
N SER A 158 -5.18 6.07 11.74
CA SER A 158 -6.14 7.17 11.86
C SER A 158 -7.47 6.69 12.46
N SER A 159 -7.97 5.53 12.01
CA SER A 159 -9.28 4.98 12.41
C SER A 159 -9.24 3.82 13.41
N GLY A 160 -8.08 3.20 13.60
CA GLY A 160 -7.90 1.97 14.38
C GLY A 160 -8.50 0.71 13.75
N LYS A 161 -9.08 0.81 12.54
CA LYS A 161 -9.81 -0.29 11.92
C LYS A 161 -8.85 -1.23 11.15
N PRO A 162 -9.09 -2.56 11.18
CA PRO A 162 -8.37 -3.48 10.34
C PRO A 162 -8.78 -3.32 8.88
N TYR A 163 -7.85 -3.58 7.97
CA TYR A 163 -8.13 -3.65 6.54
C TYR A 163 -7.27 -4.70 5.83
N ILE A 164 -7.90 -5.35 4.85
CA ILE A 164 -7.34 -6.34 3.93
C ILE A 164 -8.22 -6.32 2.67
N PRO A 165 -7.67 -6.49 1.45
CA PRO A 165 -6.25 -6.58 1.12
C PRO A 165 -5.53 -5.22 1.19
N LEU A 166 -4.25 -5.27 1.53
CA LEU A 166 -3.32 -4.14 1.32
C LEU A 166 -2.94 -4.07 -0.16
N ARG A 167 -2.60 -2.89 -0.68
CA ARG A 167 -2.12 -2.73 -2.07
C ARG A 167 -0.65 -3.12 -2.22
N THR A 168 -0.20 -3.53 -3.42
CA THR A 168 1.16 -4.10 -3.58
C THR A 168 2.26 -3.15 -3.12
N LEU A 169 2.14 -1.86 -3.44
CA LEU A 169 3.11 -0.84 -3.03
C LEU A 169 3.09 -0.61 -1.52
N GLU A 170 1.92 -0.65 -0.88
CA GLU A 170 1.80 -0.54 0.58
C GLU A 170 2.56 -1.65 1.29
N ARG A 171 2.40 -2.89 0.81
CA ARG A 171 3.11 -4.06 1.35
C ARG A 171 4.62 -3.94 1.20
N ILE A 172 5.10 -3.39 0.08
CA ILE A 172 6.52 -3.09 -0.14
C ILE A 172 7.04 -2.07 0.88
N TYR A 173 6.29 -1.01 1.15
CA TYR A 173 6.69 -0.01 2.13
C TYR A 173 6.70 -0.59 3.56
N ILE A 174 5.67 -1.36 3.94
CA ILE A 174 5.64 -2.06 5.23
C ILE A 174 6.80 -3.06 5.34
N ALA A 175 7.17 -3.75 4.26
CA ALA A 175 8.33 -4.63 4.22
C ALA A 175 9.64 -3.89 4.51
N ALA A 176 9.82 -2.68 3.96
CA ALA A 176 10.98 -1.83 4.26
C ALA A 176 11.02 -1.43 5.75
N ASP A 177 9.87 -1.06 6.31
CA ASP A 177 9.76 -0.66 7.70
C ASP A 177 10.02 -1.84 8.65
N LEU A 178 9.52 -3.03 8.30
CA LEU A 178 9.76 -4.25 9.04
C LEU A 178 11.22 -4.66 8.99
N PHE A 179 11.88 -4.54 7.83
CA PHE A 179 13.32 -4.73 7.73
C PHE A 179 14.06 -3.79 8.70
N LYS A 180 13.70 -2.50 8.72
CA LYS A 180 14.30 -1.51 9.64
C LYS A 180 14.17 -1.94 11.10
N GLU A 181 12.98 -2.38 11.52
CA GLU A 181 12.72 -2.87 12.88
C GLU A 181 13.52 -4.13 13.20
N LEU A 182 13.48 -5.14 12.32
CA LEU A 182 14.21 -6.41 12.50
C LEU A 182 15.73 -6.21 12.58
N LYS A 183 16.28 -5.20 11.89
CA LYS A 183 17.70 -4.85 11.95
C LYS A 183 18.05 -3.87 13.08
N GLY A 184 17.08 -3.45 13.90
CA GLY A 184 17.31 -2.50 14.99
C GLY A 184 17.67 -1.09 14.51
N LEU A 185 17.26 -0.72 13.30
CA LEU A 185 17.53 0.58 12.68
C LEU A 185 16.43 1.63 13.00
N GLY A 186 15.53 1.31 13.92
CA GLY A 186 14.45 2.18 14.42
C GLY A 186 13.06 1.53 14.31
N GLY A 187 12.05 2.16 14.91
CA GLY A 187 10.68 1.65 14.94
C GLY A 187 9.93 1.81 13.60
N ARG A 188 8.85 1.04 13.44
CA ARG A 188 7.92 1.17 12.31
C ARG A 188 7.09 2.45 12.41
N PRO A 189 6.93 3.22 11.31
CA PRO A 189 5.91 4.25 11.25
C PRO A 189 4.51 3.64 11.39
N SER A 190 3.56 4.46 11.80
CA SER A 190 2.15 4.10 11.79
C SER A 190 1.69 3.70 10.38
N ASN A 191 0.84 2.66 10.30
CA ASN A 191 0.23 2.26 9.03
C ASN A 191 -0.88 3.25 8.69
N LEU A 192 -0.77 3.89 7.53
CA LEU A 192 -1.87 4.65 6.93
C LEU A 192 -2.36 3.84 5.74
N ARG A 193 -3.66 3.50 5.71
CA ARG A 193 -4.21 2.71 4.61
C ARG A 193 -3.96 3.40 3.28
N LEU A 194 -3.40 2.69 2.32
CA LEU A 194 -3.19 3.16 0.95
C LEU A 194 -4.14 2.44 0.00
N GLU A 195 -4.93 3.20 -0.73
CA GLU A 195 -5.70 2.69 -1.85
C GLU A 195 -5.38 3.50 -3.10
N TYR A 196 -5.39 2.87 -4.27
CA TYR A 196 -5.18 3.58 -5.53
C TYR A 196 -5.84 2.91 -6.71
N ALA A 197 -6.21 3.73 -7.67
CA ALA A 197 -6.65 3.31 -8.99
C ALA A 197 -5.86 4.08 -10.05
N VAL A 198 -5.06 3.38 -10.84
CA VAL A 198 -4.23 3.99 -11.88
C VAL A 198 -4.79 3.61 -13.24
N GLY A 199 -5.05 4.60 -14.09
CA GLY A 199 -5.47 4.42 -15.46
C GLY A 199 -4.41 4.84 -16.47
N ARG A 200 -4.83 4.95 -17.74
CA ARG A 200 -3.97 5.49 -18.80
C ARG A 200 -3.65 6.97 -18.60
N ASP A 201 -4.67 7.78 -18.30
CA ASP A 201 -4.55 9.24 -18.28
C ASP A 201 -4.57 9.83 -16.87
N LEU A 202 -5.23 9.16 -15.93
CA LEU A 202 -5.48 9.66 -14.59
C LEU A 202 -5.18 8.61 -13.52
N PHE A 203 -4.92 9.08 -12.31
CA PHE A 203 -4.90 8.23 -11.11
C PHE A 203 -5.82 8.79 -10.03
N PHE A 204 -6.21 7.90 -9.14
CA PHE A 204 -6.78 8.20 -7.84
C PHE A 204 -5.93 7.52 -6.76
N MET A 205 -5.71 8.21 -5.65
CA MET A 205 -5.05 7.67 -4.47
C MET A 205 -5.81 8.12 -3.24
N ALA A 206 -6.10 7.19 -2.34
CA ALA A 206 -6.65 7.47 -1.03
C ALA A 206 -5.65 7.11 0.08
N VAL A 207 -5.59 7.95 1.10
CA VAL A 207 -4.78 7.74 2.31
C VAL A 207 -5.69 7.81 3.52
N GLY A 208 -5.68 6.77 4.35
CA GLY A 208 -6.59 6.58 5.48
C GLY A 208 -7.82 5.75 5.10
N GLN A 209 -8.50 5.20 6.10
CA GLN A 209 -9.59 4.25 5.87
C GLN A 209 -10.98 4.90 5.70
N GLU A 210 -11.25 6.03 6.36
CA GLU A 210 -12.59 6.60 6.42
C GLU A 210 -12.60 8.12 6.29
N LYS A 211 -13.52 8.64 5.47
CA LYS A 211 -13.82 10.07 5.38
C LYS A 211 -14.43 10.52 6.72
N ALA A 212 -13.67 11.25 7.53
CA ALA A 212 -14.12 11.77 8.82
C ALA A 212 -13.81 13.27 8.96
N GLY A 213 -14.71 14.01 9.62
CA GLY A 213 -14.57 15.44 9.85
C GLY A 213 -14.96 16.33 8.67
N LYS A 214 -14.42 17.55 8.65
CA LYS A 214 -14.74 18.57 7.63
C LYS A 214 -13.97 18.29 6.35
N LEU A 215 -14.59 18.60 5.20
CA LEU A 215 -13.94 18.51 3.90
C LEU A 215 -13.27 19.84 3.52
N SER A 216 -12.05 19.74 3.00
CA SER A 216 -11.37 20.79 2.23
C SER A 216 -11.05 20.24 0.84
N ARG A 217 -11.36 21.00 -0.22
CA ARG A 217 -11.06 20.60 -1.60
C ARG A 217 -10.23 21.68 -2.29
N VAL A 218 -9.11 21.28 -2.87
CA VAL A 218 -8.18 22.19 -3.56
C VAL A 218 -7.77 21.58 -4.90
N THR A 219 -7.51 22.44 -5.88
CA THR A 219 -6.91 22.05 -7.17
C THR A 219 -5.76 22.97 -7.50
N VAL A 220 -4.54 22.43 -7.52
CA VAL A 220 -3.29 23.17 -7.78
C VAL A 220 -2.33 22.22 -8.50
N GLY A 221 -1.56 22.73 -9.47
CA GLY A 221 -0.50 21.95 -10.14
C GLY A 221 -0.97 20.68 -10.84
N GLY A 222 -2.23 20.63 -11.31
CA GLY A 222 -2.81 19.44 -11.95
C GLY A 222 -3.27 18.34 -10.97
N LEU A 223 -3.14 18.56 -9.66
CA LEU A 223 -3.66 17.69 -8.63
C LEU A 223 -4.94 18.26 -8.02
N THR A 224 -5.95 17.42 -7.83
CA THR A 224 -7.12 17.71 -6.99
C THR A 224 -7.01 16.90 -5.71
N VAL A 225 -7.06 17.58 -4.56
CA VAL A 225 -6.97 16.95 -3.24
C VAL A 225 -8.25 17.26 -2.47
N TRP A 226 -8.89 16.20 -1.94
CA TRP A 226 -9.97 16.27 -0.96
C TRP A 226 -9.40 15.80 0.38
N ALA A 227 -9.25 16.73 1.33
CA ALA A 227 -8.75 16.45 2.66
C ALA A 227 -9.87 16.50 3.68
N TYR A 228 -10.14 15.36 4.32
CA TYR A 228 -11.09 15.22 5.42
C TYR A 228 -10.32 15.24 6.74
N GLY A 229 -10.75 16.08 7.67
CA GLY A 229 -10.04 16.26 8.93
C GLY A 229 -10.89 16.86 10.04
N GLU A 230 -10.48 16.57 11.27
CA GLU A 230 -11.06 17.06 12.52
C GLU A 230 -9.95 17.22 13.55
N GLU A 231 -10.17 18.09 14.55
CA GLU A 231 -9.21 18.30 15.66
C GLU A 231 -7.78 18.60 15.20
N GLY A 232 -7.62 19.33 14.09
CA GLY A 232 -6.31 19.71 13.55
C GLY A 232 -5.60 18.62 12.75
N ALA A 233 -6.11 17.39 12.75
CA ALA A 233 -5.53 16.25 12.05
C ALA A 233 -6.25 15.95 10.72
N VAL A 234 -5.47 15.52 9.72
CA VAL A 234 -6.00 14.92 8.49
C VAL A 234 -6.33 13.46 8.78
N LYS A 235 -7.60 13.08 8.59
CA LYS A 235 -8.09 11.71 8.81
C LYS A 235 -8.10 10.89 7.53
N TYR A 236 -8.38 11.54 6.40
CA TYR A 236 -8.45 10.91 5.09
C TYR A 236 -8.11 11.89 3.97
N LEU A 237 -7.35 11.44 2.99
CA LEU A 237 -7.08 12.15 1.75
C LEU A 237 -7.62 11.34 0.57
N LEU A 238 -8.28 12.02 -0.37
CA LEU A 238 -8.42 11.53 -1.74
C LEU A 238 -7.66 12.47 -2.67
N ILE A 239 -6.87 11.91 -3.56
CA ILE A 239 -6.01 12.65 -4.49
C ILE A 239 -6.33 12.15 -5.90
N ARG A 240 -6.54 13.08 -6.82
CA ARG A 240 -6.69 12.85 -8.26
C ARG A 240 -5.63 13.62 -9.01
N GLY A 241 -5.00 12.99 -9.99
CA GLY A 241 -4.02 13.63 -10.86
C GLY A 241 -3.87 12.92 -12.19
N HIS A 242 -2.92 13.38 -13.00
CA HIS A 242 -2.54 12.69 -14.23
C HIS A 242 -1.71 11.44 -13.90
N ALA A 243 -1.94 10.31 -14.58
CA ALA A 243 -1.31 9.02 -14.26
C ALA A 243 0.22 9.09 -14.16
N ARG A 244 0.87 9.88 -15.04
CA ARG A 244 2.31 10.16 -15.01
C ARG A 244 2.84 10.71 -13.68
N ASP A 245 1.98 11.38 -12.90
CA ASP A 245 2.34 12.03 -11.64
C ASP A 245 2.04 11.13 -10.42
N PHE A 246 1.60 9.89 -10.63
CA PHE A 246 1.26 8.94 -9.56
C PHE A 246 2.44 8.70 -8.60
N LYS A 247 3.67 8.61 -9.13
CA LYS A 247 4.88 8.46 -8.31
C LYS A 247 5.08 9.62 -7.34
N THR A 248 4.72 10.83 -7.75
CA THR A 248 4.80 12.03 -6.89
C THR A 248 3.81 11.93 -5.73
N ALA A 249 2.60 11.42 -5.97
CA ALA A 249 1.61 11.18 -4.92
C ALA A 249 2.09 10.14 -3.90
N LEU A 250 2.80 9.09 -4.34
CA LEU A 250 3.39 8.10 -3.43
C LEU A 250 4.44 8.70 -2.48
N TYR A 251 5.18 9.73 -2.91
CA TYR A 251 6.09 10.45 -2.00
C TYR A 251 5.34 11.18 -0.88
N MET A 252 4.18 11.76 -1.19
CA MET A 252 3.32 12.38 -0.17
C MET A 252 2.82 11.35 0.83
N TYR A 253 2.37 10.19 0.35
CA TYR A 253 1.95 9.08 1.21
C TYR A 253 3.07 8.62 2.14
N ASN A 254 4.27 8.37 1.60
CA ASN A 254 5.42 7.95 2.41
C ASN A 254 5.83 9.03 3.41
N GLY A 255 5.81 10.30 3.02
CA GLY A 255 6.05 11.42 3.93
C GLY A 255 5.05 11.44 5.07
N LEU A 256 3.76 11.32 4.79
CA LEU A 256 2.68 11.30 5.80
C LEU A 256 2.79 10.12 6.77
N ARG A 257 3.32 8.98 6.33
CA ARG A 257 3.59 7.84 7.22
C ARG A 257 4.72 8.14 8.21
N LEU A 258 5.76 8.82 7.75
CA LEU A 258 6.92 9.16 8.57
C LEU A 258 6.65 10.32 9.52
N ASP A 259 5.82 11.28 9.10
CA ASP A 259 5.41 12.44 9.88
C ASP A 259 3.96 12.83 9.51
N GLY A 260 3.05 12.80 10.48
CA GLY A 260 1.64 13.17 10.26
C GLY A 260 1.44 14.63 9.83
N LEU A 261 2.43 15.50 10.07
CA LEU A 261 2.45 16.90 9.62
C LEU A 261 3.21 17.09 8.30
N PHE A 262 3.58 16.01 7.60
CA PHE A 262 4.36 16.09 6.37
C PHE A 262 3.75 16.99 5.30
N TYR A 263 2.42 17.17 5.29
CA TYR A 263 1.75 18.11 4.39
C TYR A 263 2.25 19.56 4.53
N LEU A 264 2.85 19.94 5.65
CA LEU A 264 3.49 21.26 5.82
C LEU A 264 4.72 21.42 4.90
N TYR A 265 5.36 20.31 4.52
CA TYR A 265 6.52 20.26 3.64
C TYR A 265 6.16 19.98 2.17
N ASP A 266 4.88 19.85 1.83
CA ASP A 266 4.40 19.83 0.44
C ASP A 266 4.49 21.25 -0.18
N VAL A 267 5.72 21.71 -0.38
CA VAL A 267 6.08 23.06 -0.86
C VAL A 267 7.25 22.94 -1.85
N ALA A 268 7.12 23.60 -3.00
CA ALA A 268 8.12 23.71 -4.06
C ALA A 268 8.33 25.23 -4.36
N PRO A 269 8.63 25.71 -5.59
CA PRO A 269 8.53 27.14 -5.87
C PRO A 269 7.14 27.76 -5.54
N ASP A 270 6.11 26.93 -5.42
CA ASP A 270 4.76 27.25 -4.97
C ASP A 270 4.28 26.31 -3.84
N ARG A 271 3.08 26.56 -3.28
CA ARG A 271 2.47 25.66 -2.28
C ARG A 271 1.81 24.47 -2.97
N GLY A 272 2.08 23.26 -2.47
CA GLY A 272 1.46 22.03 -2.97
C GLY A 272 -0.01 21.87 -2.58
N ALA A 273 -0.71 21.01 -3.32
CA ALA A 273 -2.15 20.84 -3.16
C ALA A 273 -2.53 20.19 -1.82
N VAL A 274 -1.69 19.29 -1.28
CA VAL A 274 -1.94 18.66 0.02
C VAL A 274 -1.69 19.66 1.14
N ASN A 275 -0.65 20.49 1.04
CA ASN A 275 -0.41 21.59 1.97
C ASN A 275 -1.64 22.48 2.11
N VAL A 276 -2.13 23.02 0.99
CA VAL A 276 -3.26 23.96 1.00
C VAL A 276 -4.55 23.29 1.48
N ALA A 277 -4.78 22.03 1.09
CA ALA A 277 -5.98 21.29 1.50
C ALA A 277 -5.98 20.97 3.01
N ALA A 278 -4.84 20.57 3.56
CA ALA A 278 -4.70 20.09 4.94
C ALA A 278 -4.48 21.21 5.96
N LEU A 279 -3.72 22.26 5.62
CA LEU A 279 -3.37 23.35 6.55
C LEU A 279 -4.59 24.06 7.15
N GLY A 280 -5.70 24.10 6.41
CA GLY A 280 -6.97 24.62 6.91
C GLY A 280 -7.50 23.88 8.14
N HIS A 281 -7.22 22.58 8.28
CA HIS A 281 -7.66 21.79 9.44
C HIS A 281 -6.87 22.18 10.70
N LEU A 282 -5.54 22.21 10.61
CA LEU A 282 -4.66 22.62 11.70
C LEU A 282 -4.96 24.04 12.16
N THR A 283 -4.99 25.01 11.24
CA THR A 283 -5.21 26.42 11.60
C THR A 283 -6.59 26.69 12.19
N ARG A 284 -7.63 25.95 11.79
CA ARG A 284 -8.95 26.04 12.42
C ARG A 284 -8.93 25.55 13.87
N TYR A 285 -8.21 24.46 14.13
CA TYR A 285 -8.09 23.88 15.46
C TYR A 285 -7.34 24.81 16.43
N GLU A 286 -6.21 25.37 15.99
CA GLU A 286 -5.44 26.35 16.75
C GLU A 286 -6.29 27.57 17.15
N ARG A 287 -7.04 28.11 16.19
CA ARG A 287 -7.95 29.26 16.45
C ARG A 287 -9.07 28.94 17.43
N SER A 288 -9.47 27.68 17.55
CA SER A 288 -10.48 27.25 18.51
C SER A 288 -9.91 26.96 19.92
N GLY A 289 -8.63 27.27 20.16
CA GLY A 289 -7.98 27.05 21.46
C GLY A 289 -7.57 25.58 21.70
N GLY A 290 -7.42 24.79 20.64
CA GLY A 290 -7.01 23.39 20.71
C GLY A 290 -5.49 23.18 20.82
N GLY A 291 -4.67 24.21 20.55
CA GLY A 291 -3.22 24.11 20.42
C GLY A 291 -2.45 23.67 21.66
N ASP A 292 -3.05 23.73 22.85
CA ASP A 292 -2.41 23.29 24.10
C ASP A 292 -2.30 21.74 24.22
N LYS A 293 -2.74 20.97 23.20
CA LYS A 293 -2.84 19.50 23.22
C LYS A 293 -2.09 18.77 22.09
N ILE A 294 -1.36 19.47 21.23
CA ILE A 294 -0.55 18.87 20.15
C ILE A 294 0.89 18.66 20.62
#